data_AF-A0A5P0JJQ7-F1
#
_entry.id   AF-A0A5P0JJQ7-F1
#
_cell.length_a   1.000
_cell.length_b   1.000
_cell.length_c   1.000
_cell.angle_alpha   90.00
_cell.angle_beta   90.00
_cell.angle_gamma   90.00
#
_symmetry.space_group_name_H-M   'P 1'
#
loop_
_entity.id
_entity.type
_entity.pdbx_description
1 polymer ?
#
loop_
_entity_poly.entity_id
_entity_poly.type
_entity_poly.pdbx_seq_one_letter_code
_entity_poly.pdbx_strand_id
1 'polypeptide(L)'
;AFSVRPGIAIPPSLLNMYKELENTIPGFTRPNHGYLESWARQGVLLLNTVLTVRAGQAHSHASLGWETFTDKVISLINQHREGVVFLLWGSHAQKKGAIIDKQRHHVLKAPHPSPLS
;
A
#
# COMPACT_ATOMS: atom_id res chain seq x y z
N ALA A 1 4.36 1.85 3.40
CA ALA A 1 3.38 0.77 3.64
C ALA A 1 4.02 -0.59 3.48
N PHE A 2 3.55 -1.60 4.21
CA PHE A 2 3.91 -3.03 4.17
C PHE A 2 5.37 -3.44 4.42
N SER A 3 6.34 -2.70 3.89
CA SER A 3 7.77 -2.99 4.00
C SER A 3 8.25 -2.97 5.45
N VAL A 4 9.20 -3.86 5.74
CA VAL A 4 10.01 -3.85 6.98
C VAL A 4 11.49 -3.72 6.63
N ARG A 5 12.33 -3.32 7.59
CA ARG A 5 13.79 -3.23 7.40
C ARG A 5 14.41 -4.63 7.23
N PRO A 6 15.58 -4.75 6.58
CA PRO A 6 16.33 -6.00 6.56
C PRO A 6 16.56 -6.56 7.97
N GLY A 7 16.51 -7.89 8.11
CA GLY A 7 16.64 -8.58 9.40
C GLY A 7 15.35 -8.64 10.24
N ILE A 8 14.29 -7.92 9.86
CA ILE A 8 12.98 -8.03 10.50
C ILE A 8 12.15 -9.12 9.84
N ALA A 9 11.48 -9.94 10.65
CA ALA A 9 10.57 -10.98 10.18
C ALA A 9 9.49 -10.41 9.26
N ILE A 10 9.16 -11.14 8.19
CA ILE A 10 8.18 -10.71 7.19
C ILE A 10 6.78 -10.72 7.83
N PRO A 11 6.05 -9.58 7.85
CA PRO A 11 4.71 -9.54 8.42
C PRO A 11 3.70 -10.40 7.65
N PRO A 12 2.63 -10.90 8.29
CA PRO A 12 1.63 -11.75 7.64
C PRO A 12 1.02 -11.16 6.36
N SER A 13 0.70 -9.86 6.37
CA SER A 13 0.14 -9.18 5.19
C SER A 13 1.11 -9.21 3.99
N LEU A 14 2.41 -9.03 4.24
CA LEU A 14 3.42 -9.07 3.17
C LEU A 14 3.69 -10.50 2.70
N LEU A 15 3.61 -11.49 3.58
CA LEU A 15 3.65 -12.90 3.18
C LEU A 15 2.52 -13.24 2.22
N ASN A 16 1.30 -12.75 2.48
CA ASN A 16 0.18 -12.97 1.57
C ASN A 16 0.36 -12.25 0.23
N MET A 17 0.91 -11.03 0.22
CA MET A 17 1.29 -10.35 -1.03
C MET A 17 2.31 -11.17 -1.84
N TYR A 18 3.34 -11.73 -1.19
CA TYR A 18 4.32 -12.58 -1.88
C TYR A 18 3.72 -13.88 -2.41
N LYS A 19 2.82 -14.53 -1.67
CA LYS A 19 2.11 -15.72 -2.15
C LYS A 19 1.31 -15.42 -3.42
N GLU A 20 0.62 -14.28 -3.46
CA GLU A 20 -0.12 -13.87 -4.65
C GLU A 20 0.82 -13.63 -5.84
N LEU A 21 1.97 -12.99 -5.61
CA LEU A 21 2.97 -12.76 -6.67
C LEU A 21 3.57 -14.06 -7.20
N GLU A 22 3.89 -15.03 -6.33
CA GLU A 22 4.39 -16.35 -6.76
C GLU A 22 3.35 -17.11 -7.59
N ASN A 23 2.07 -17.01 -7.24
CA ASN A 23 0.99 -17.70 -7.95
C ASN A 23 0.68 -17.08 -9.31
N THR A 24 0.90 -15.77 -9.48
CA THR A 24 0.39 -15.02 -10.63
C THR A 24 1.47 -14.48 -11.57
N ILE A 25 2.72 -14.29 -11.09
CA ILE A 25 3.80 -13.70 -11.88
C ILE A 25 4.83 -14.78 -12.22
N PRO A 26 4.89 -15.26 -13.47
CA PRO A 26 5.87 -16.25 -13.89
C PRO A 26 7.30 -15.82 -13.58
N GLY A 27 8.05 -16.69 -12.89
CA GLY A 27 9.45 -16.43 -12.51
C GLY A 27 9.63 -15.57 -11.26
N PHE A 28 8.56 -15.08 -10.62
CA PHE A 28 8.70 -14.42 -9.32
C PHE A 28 9.12 -15.43 -8.25
N THR A 29 10.26 -15.17 -7.61
CA THR A 29 10.75 -15.95 -6.47
C THR A 29 10.67 -15.09 -5.22
N ARG A 30 9.97 -15.57 -4.19
CA ARG A 30 9.81 -14.83 -2.94
C ARG A 30 11.16 -14.57 -2.28
N PRO A 31 11.48 -13.31 -1.93
CA PRO A 31 12.68 -13.00 -1.18
C PRO A 31 12.55 -13.45 0.28
N ASN A 32 13.68 -13.72 0.93
CA ASN A 32 13.75 -14.04 2.35
C ASN A 32 13.67 -12.79 3.27
N HIS A 33 13.25 -11.63 2.73
CA HIS A 33 13.13 -10.37 3.45
C HIS A 33 11.85 -9.61 3.10
N GLY A 34 11.44 -8.70 3.97
CA GLY A 34 10.28 -7.82 3.75
C GLY A 34 10.63 -6.40 3.30
N TYR A 35 11.86 -6.17 2.81
CA TYR A 35 12.31 -4.85 2.37
C TYR A 35 11.93 -4.55 0.92
N LEU A 36 11.04 -3.58 0.70
CA LEU A 36 10.42 -3.26 -0.59
C LEU A 36 10.98 -1.97 -1.24
N GLU A 37 12.18 -1.54 -0.86
CA GLU A 37 12.80 -0.35 -1.46
C GLU A 37 13.00 -0.49 -2.97
N SER A 38 13.28 -1.70 -3.46
CA SER A 38 13.43 -1.97 -4.89
C SER A 38 12.15 -1.64 -5.67
N TRP A 39 10.96 -1.86 -5.10
CA TRP A 39 9.69 -1.47 -5.71
C TRP A 39 9.53 0.05 -5.73
N ALA A 40 9.86 0.72 -4.63
CA ALA A 40 9.80 2.18 -4.54
C ALA A 40 10.70 2.86 -5.58
N ARG A 41 11.91 2.34 -5.81
CA ARG A 41 12.84 2.83 -6.84
C ARG A 41 12.32 2.66 -8.26
N GLN A 42 11.40 1.73 -8.49
CA GLN A 42 10.75 1.47 -9.78
C GLN A 42 9.43 2.25 -9.96
N GLY A 43 9.11 3.17 -9.05
CA GLY A 43 7.91 4.01 -9.13
C GLY A 43 6.69 3.49 -8.37
N VAL A 44 6.84 2.43 -7.56
CA VAL A 44 5.75 1.94 -6.70
C VAL A 44 5.67 2.81 -5.44
N LEU A 45 4.66 3.67 -5.37
CA LEU A 45 4.41 4.48 -4.17
C LEU A 45 3.71 3.65 -3.07
N LEU A 46 4.48 3.25 -2.04
CA LEU A 46 3.97 2.52 -0.88
C LEU A 46 3.51 3.46 0.25
N LEU A 47 2.35 4.10 0.10
CA LEU A 47 1.84 5.12 1.03
C LEU A 47 0.94 4.53 2.14
N ASN A 48 1.25 4.83 3.41
CA ASN A 48 0.32 4.61 4.51
C ASN A 48 -0.69 5.76 4.58
N THR A 49 -1.90 5.54 5.09
CA THR A 49 -2.88 6.63 5.33
C THR A 49 -2.53 7.46 6.57
N VAL A 50 -1.92 6.83 7.57
CA VAL A 50 -1.34 7.45 8.77
C VAL A 50 0.15 7.14 8.82
N LEU A 51 1.00 8.17 8.89
CA LEU A 51 2.45 8.00 8.66
C LEU A 51 3.28 7.69 9.90
N THR A 52 2.70 7.81 11.10
CA THR A 52 3.38 7.53 12.37
C THR A 52 2.47 6.75 13.31
N VAL A 53 3.06 6.07 14.29
CA VAL A 53 2.34 5.30 15.31
C VAL A 53 3.22 5.22 16.57
N ARG A 54 2.63 5.18 17.76
CA ARG A 54 3.35 4.86 19.00
C ARG A 54 3.64 3.37 19.10
N ALA A 55 4.77 3.02 19.70
CA ALA A 55 5.14 1.63 19.93
C ALA A 55 4.04 0.88 20.70
N GLY A 56 3.64 -0.28 20.20
CA GLY A 56 2.61 -1.13 20.81
C GLY A 56 1.16 -0.60 20.74
N GLN A 57 0.93 0.61 20.20
CA GLN A 57 -0.40 1.23 20.17
C GLN A 57 -0.85 1.47 18.73
N ALA A 58 -1.46 0.45 18.13
CA ALA A 58 -2.06 0.55 16.81
C ALA A 58 -3.06 1.72 16.75
N HIS A 59 -3.09 2.45 15.64
CA HIS A 59 -3.99 3.59 15.39
C HIS A 59 -3.85 4.80 16.34
N SER A 60 -2.82 4.82 17.21
CA SER A 60 -2.59 5.89 18.19
C SER A 60 -2.51 7.31 17.62
N HIS A 61 -2.15 7.45 16.34
CA HIS A 61 -2.00 8.75 15.66
C HIS A 61 -3.03 8.98 14.55
N ALA A 62 -4.11 8.20 14.48
CA ALA A 62 -5.11 8.31 13.41
C ALA A 62 -5.77 9.70 13.34
N SER A 63 -6.00 10.33 14.50
CA SER A 63 -6.63 11.66 14.60
C SER A 63 -5.66 12.85 14.50
N LEU A 64 -4.37 12.63 14.23
CA LEU A 64 -3.36 13.70 14.18
C LEU A 64 -3.29 14.43 12.82
N GLY A 65 -4.28 14.25 11.95
CA GLY A 65 -4.36 14.97 10.67
C GLY A 65 -3.51 14.41 9.52
N TRP A 66 -2.84 13.27 9.71
CA TRP A 66 -2.07 12.61 8.64
C TRP A 66 -2.93 12.29 7.41
N GLU A 67 -4.22 12.03 7.60
CA GLU A 67 -5.13 11.75 6.50
C GLU A 67 -5.24 12.93 5.54
N THR A 68 -5.28 14.18 6.04
CA THR A 68 -5.30 15.39 5.20
C THR A 68 -4.09 15.46 4.27
N PHE A 69 -2.90 15.15 4.80
CA PHE A 69 -1.68 15.13 4.00
C PHE A 69 -1.72 14.02 2.94
N THR A 70 -2.06 12.79 3.34
CA THR A 70 -2.05 11.64 2.42
C THR A 70 -3.16 11.73 1.37
N ASP A 71 -4.31 12.33 1.71
CA ASP A 71 -5.37 12.67 0.76
C ASP A 71 -4.89 13.67 -0.27
N LYS A 72 -4.17 14.71 0.16
CA LYS A 72 -3.62 15.69 -0.77
C LYS A 72 -2.61 15.06 -1.72
N VAL A 73 -1.76 14.14 -1.24
CA VAL A 73 -0.83 13.38 -2.09
C VAL A 73 -1.59 12.60 -3.17
N ILE A 74 -2.63 11.83 -2.79
CA ILE A 74 -3.44 11.06 -3.75
C ILE A 74 -4.14 11.98 -4.75
N SER A 75 -4.74 13.07 -4.27
CA SER A 75 -5.39 14.07 -5.11
C SER A 75 -4.43 14.68 -6.13
N LEU A 76 -3.19 15.01 -5.74
CA LEU A 76 -2.19 15.57 -6.65
C LEU A 76 -1.71 14.54 -7.68
N ILE A 77 -1.56 13.27 -7.30
CA ILE A 77 -1.25 12.21 -8.27
C ILE A 77 -2.40 12.06 -9.27
N ASN A 78 -3.64 12.00 -8.77
CA ASN A 78 -4.85 11.91 -9.58
C ASN A 78 -4.99 13.11 -10.55
N GLN A 79 -4.55 14.29 -10.12
CA GLN A 79 -4.66 15.50 -10.94
C GLN A 79 -3.53 15.63 -11.96
N HIS A 80 -2.29 15.30 -11.60
CA HIS A 80 -1.09 15.67 -12.35
C HIS A 80 -0.35 14.50 -13.01
N ARG A 81 -0.82 13.27 -12.82
CA ARG A 81 -0.28 12.09 -13.51
C ARG A 81 -1.36 11.47 -14.40
N GLU A 82 -0.94 10.54 -15.24
CA GLU A 82 -1.81 9.77 -16.13
C GLU A 82 -1.37 8.32 -16.13
N GLY A 83 -2.29 7.39 -16.39
CA GLY A 83 -1.98 5.95 -16.50
C GLY A 83 -1.55 5.28 -15.18
N VAL A 84 -1.61 5.98 -14.04
CA VAL A 84 -1.25 5.40 -12.73
C VAL A 84 -2.21 4.27 -12.35
N VAL A 85 -1.64 3.18 -11.84
CA VAL A 85 -2.39 2.05 -11.27
C VAL A 85 -2.51 2.25 -9.75
N PHE A 86 -3.73 2.29 -9.25
CA PHE A 86 -4.05 2.35 -7.83
C PHE A 86 -4.55 0.98 -7.34
N LEU A 87 -3.75 0.35 -6.48
CA LEU A 87 -4.13 -0.88 -5.78
C LEU A 87 -4.77 -0.52 -4.43
N LEU A 88 -6.08 -0.70 -4.32
CA LEU A 88 -6.88 -0.33 -3.15
C LEU A 88 -7.30 -1.58 -2.37
N TRP A 89 -6.50 -1.95 -1.38
CA TRP A 89 -6.73 -3.13 -0.55
C TRP A 89 -7.43 -2.80 0.77
N GLY A 90 -8.63 -3.37 0.96
CA GLY A 90 -9.46 -3.14 2.14
C GLY A 90 -10.34 -1.89 2.08
N SER A 91 -11.35 -1.85 2.94
CA SER A 91 -12.42 -0.83 2.91
C SER A 91 -11.89 0.60 3.08
N HIS A 92 -10.90 0.82 3.94
CA HIS A 92 -10.32 2.15 4.17
C HIS A 92 -9.60 2.69 2.93
N ALA A 93 -8.77 1.87 2.28
CA ALA A 93 -8.10 2.25 1.02
C ALA A 93 -9.10 2.51 -0.10
N GLN A 94 -10.15 1.67 -0.21
CA GLN A 94 -11.19 1.83 -1.21
C GLN A 94 -12.04 3.09 -1.02
N LYS A 95 -12.31 3.49 0.24
CA LYS A 95 -12.98 4.77 0.56
C LYS A 95 -12.11 5.96 0.15
N LYS A 96 -10.82 5.95 0.52
CA LYS A 96 -9.87 7.02 0.20
C LYS A 96 -9.67 7.17 -1.32
N GLY A 97 -9.60 6.06 -2.05
CA GLY A 97 -9.48 6.06 -3.50
C GLY A 97 -10.77 6.35 -4.28
N ALA A 98 -11.88 6.67 -3.62
CA ALA A 98 -13.14 6.99 -4.31
C ALA A 98 -13.04 8.25 -5.20
N ILE A 99 -12.10 9.14 -4.90
CA ILE A 99 -11.85 10.38 -5.65
C ILE A 99 -11.07 10.18 -6.95
N ILE A 100 -10.54 8.97 -7.20
CA ILE A 100 -9.65 8.71 -8.33
C ILE A 100 -10.46 8.68 -9.63
N ASP A 101 -9.99 9.43 -10.63
CA ASP A 101 -10.57 9.47 -11.96
C ASP A 101 -10.19 8.20 -12.74
N LYS A 102 -11.18 7.32 -12.95
CA LYS A 102 -11.01 6.03 -13.62
C LYS A 102 -10.85 6.13 -15.14
N GLN A 103 -11.11 7.29 -15.74
CA GLN A 103 -10.82 7.51 -17.16
C GLN A 103 -9.33 7.79 -17.37
N ARG A 104 -8.67 8.35 -16.35
CA ARG A 104 -7.24 8.70 -16.37
C ARG A 104 -6.34 7.62 -15.76
N HIS A 105 -6.90 6.80 -14.88
CA HIS A 105 -6.16 5.86 -14.04
C HIS A 105 -6.84 4.49 -13.96
N HIS A 106 -6.04 3.48 -13.66
CA HIS A 106 -6.56 2.14 -13.40
C HIS A 106 -6.73 1.93 -11.90
N VAL A 107 -7.94 1.54 -11.47
CA VAL A 107 -8.24 1.29 -10.06
C VAL A 107 -8.58 -0.18 -9.87
N LEU A 108 -7.73 -0.90 -9.13
CA LEU A 108 -7.94 -2.29 -8.76
C LEU A 108 -8.28 -2.37 -7.28
N LYS A 109 -9.34 -3.12 -6.94
CA LYS A 109 -9.83 -3.27 -5.57
C LYS A 109 -9.77 -4.73 -5.17
N ALA A 110 -9.33 -5.00 -3.94
CA ALA A 110 -9.41 -6.32 -3.33
C ALA A 110 -9.59 -6.19 -1.81
N PRO A 111 -9.90 -7.28 -1.08
CA PRO A 111 -9.75 -7.33 0.36
C PRO A 111 -8.32 -6.96 0.81
N HIS A 112 -8.16 -6.60 2.08
CA HIS A 112 -6.82 -6.33 2.59
C HIS A 112 -6.02 -7.65 2.67
N PRO A 113 -4.71 -7.68 2.37
CA PRO A 113 -3.92 -8.92 2.44
C PRO A 113 -3.70 -9.45 3.88
N SER A 114 -4.38 -8.87 4.88
CA SER A 114 -4.27 -9.33 6.27
C SER A 114 -5.00 -10.67 6.40
N PRO A 115 -4.51 -11.62 7.20
CA PRO A 115 -5.20 -12.90 7.42
C PRO A 115 -6.58 -12.77 8.09
N LEU A 116 -6.95 -11.58 8.57
CA LEU A 116 -8.22 -11.29 9.24
C LEU A 116 -9.27 -10.63 8.32
N SER A 117 -8.96 -10.49 7.02
CA SER A 117 -9.78 -9.75 6.05
C SER A 117 -10.79 -10.60 5.32
#